data_AF-A0A7Y0D0S6-F1
#
_entry.id   AF-A0A7Y0D0S6-F1
#
_cell.length_a   1.000
_cell.length_b   1.000
_cell.length_c   1.000
_cell.angle_alpha   90.00
_cell.angle_beta   90.00
_cell.angle_gamma   90.00
#
_symmetry.space_group_name_H-M   'P 1'
#
loop_
_entity.id
_entity.type
_entity.pdbx_description
1 polymer ?
#
loop_
_entity_poly.entity_id
_entity_poly.type
_entity_poly.pdbx_seq_one_letter_code
_entity_poly.pdbx_strand_id
1 'polypeptide(L)' 'MLVHEYTRHSGQRLTYTIVYGEGEYFIQRDGQLKKSVPDALVASVSPGEATPQLMLRMAIADIEVLIGMEE' A
#
# COMPACT_ATOMS: atom_id res chain seq x y z
N MET A 1 1.33 1.26 13.88
CA MET A 1 0.78 1.18 12.50
C MET A 1 -0.35 2.18 12.30
N LEU A 2 -0.39 2.82 11.13
CA LEU A 2 -1.39 3.78 10.66
C LEU A 2 -2.31 3.13 9.62
N VAL A 3 -3.52 3.65 9.47
CA VAL A 3 -4.50 3.20 8.47
C VAL A 3 -4.86 4.36 7.55
N HIS A 4 -4.92 4.11 6.25
CA HIS A 4 -5.34 5.08 5.24
C HIS A 4 -6.26 4.44 4.22
N GLU A 5 -7.38 5.09 3.93
CA GLU A 5 -8.32 4.66 2.89
C GLU A 5 -8.00 5.39 1.60
N TYR A 6 -7.68 4.62 0.55
CA TYR A 6 -7.43 5.14 -0.78
C TYR A 6 -8.58 4.73 -1.70
N THR A 7 -9.29 5.71 -2.25
CA THR A 7 -10.36 5.48 -3.23
C THR A 7 -9.92 5.97 -4.60
N ARG A 8 -9.92 5.07 -5.59
CA ARG A 8 -9.68 5.43 -6.99
C ARG A 8 -11.01 5.55 -7.74
N HIS A 9 -11.07 6.52 -8.65
CA HIS A 9 -12.27 6.91 -9.39
C HIS A 9 -12.17 6.65 -10.91
N SER A 10 -11.13 5.96 -11.40
CA SER A 10 -11.02 5.60 -12.82
C SER A 10 -11.83 4.34 -13.10
N GLY A 11 -12.85 4.45 -13.97
CA GLY A 11 -13.71 3.34 -14.38
C GLY A 11 -14.70 2.89 -13.31
N GLN A 12 -14.20 2.21 -12.27
CA GLN A 12 -14.98 1.73 -11.12
C GLN A 12 -14.47 2.35 -9.82
N ARG A 13 -15.38 2.68 -8.90
CA ARG A 13 -15.00 3.17 -7.57
C ARG A 13 -14.48 2.00 -6.75
N LEU A 14 -13.17 1.91 -6.62
CA LEU A 14 -12.49 0.90 -5.80
C LEU A 14 -11.91 1.56 -4.56
N THR A 15 -12.23 1.02 -3.39
CA THR A 15 -11.72 1.51 -2.10
C THR A 15 -10.76 0.47 -1.51
N TYR A 16 -9.53 0.91 -1.28
CA TYR A 16 -8.45 0.13 -0.70
C TYR A 16 -8.13 0.64 0.71
N THR A 17 -7.92 -0.27 1.64
CA THR A 17 -7.43 0.03 2.98
C THR A 17 -5.94 -0.28 3.04
N ILE A 18 -5.14 0.73 3.34
CA ILE A 18 -3.70 0.63 3.48
C ILE A 18 -3.38 0.67 4.98
N VAL A 19 -2.75 -0.37 5.50
CA VAL A 19 -2.20 -0.41 6.86
C VAL A 19 -0.69 -0.32 6.75
N TYR A 20 -0.04 0.65 7.38
CA TYR A 20 1.39 0.90 7.17
C TYR A 20 2.11 1.43 8.41
N GLY A 21 3.41 1.19 8.51
CA GLY A 21 4.26 1.69 9.58
C GLY A 21 5.45 0.76 9.82
N GLU A 22 6.49 1.25 10.50
CA GLU A 22 7.63 0.42 10.94
C GLU A 22 8.26 -0.40 9.79
N GLY A 23 8.37 0.21 8.60
CA GLY A 23 8.96 -0.43 7.41
C GLY A 23 8.06 -1.44 6.69
N GLU A 24 6.81 -1.62 7.11
CA GLU A 24 5.88 -2.56 6.46
C GLU A 24 4.59 -1.87 6.02
N TYR A 25 3.91 -2.50 5.05
CA TYR A 25 2.54 -2.14 4.70
C TYR A 25 1.72 -3.30 4.12
N PHE A 26 0.41 -3.17 4.26
CA PHE A 26 -0.60 -4.10 3.79
C PHE A 26 -1.65 -3.33 2.98
N ILE A 27 -2.10 -3.92 1.89
CA ILE A 27 -3.17 -3.39 1.05
C ILE A 27 -4.33 -4.39 1.12
N GLN A 28 -5.49 -3.92 1.55
CA GLN A 28 -6.72 -4.70 1.62
C GLN A 28 -7.80 -4.07 0.73
N ARG A 29 -8.68 -4.89 0.18
CA ARG A 29 -9.87 -4.48 -0.59
C ARG A 29 -11.01 -5.43 -0.26
N ASP A 30 -12.19 -4.91 0.11
CA ASP A 30 -13.37 -5.70 0.48
C ASP A 30 -13.08 -6.77 1.57
N GLY A 31 -12.25 -6.42 2.56
CA GLY A 31 -11.83 -7.35 3.63
C GLY A 31 -10.85 -8.45 3.19
N GLN A 32 -10.40 -8.46 1.94
CA GLN A 32 -9.38 -9.38 1.43
C GLN A 32 -8.02 -8.69 1.35
N LEU A 33 -6.98 -9.35 1.85
CA LEU A 33 -5.60 -8.92 1.65
C LEU A 33 -5.22 -9.08 0.18
N LYS A 34 -4.88 -7.97 -0.48
CA LYS A 34 -4.41 -7.95 -1.87
C LYS A 34 -2.90 -8.02 -1.96
N LYS A 35 -2.19 -7.36 -1.04
CA LYS A 35 -0.73 -7.36 -0.99
C LYS A 35 -0.24 -7.12 0.43
N SER A 36 0.88 -7.76 0.78
CA SER A 36 1.61 -7.54 2.02
C SER A 36 3.09 -7.37 1.70
N VAL A 37 3.68 -6.28 2.18
CA VAL A 37 5.12 -6.01 2.01
C VAL A 37 5.75 -5.96 3.40
N PRO A 38 6.57 -6.96 3.75
CA PRO A 38 7.26 -6.99 5.03
C PRO A 38 8.49 -6.07 5.03
N ASP A 39 8.92 -5.68 6.22
CA ASP A 39 10.11 -4.85 6.48
C ASP A 39 11.36 -5.36 5.73
N ALA A 40 11.58 -6.67 5.65
CA ALA A 40 12.74 -7.25 4.95
C ALA A 40 12.81 -6.95 3.44
N LEU A 41 11.67 -6.62 2.79
CA LEU A 41 11.63 -6.17 1.39
C LEU A 41 11.85 -4.66 1.28
N VAL A 42 11.39 -3.91 2.28
CA VAL A 42 11.69 -2.48 2.46
C VAL A 42 13.12 -2.26 2.96
N ALA A 43 13.84 -3.29 3.41
CA ALA A 43 15.24 -3.18 3.86
C ALA A 43 16.25 -2.72 2.78
N SER A 44 15.82 -2.63 1.52
CA SER A 44 16.57 -1.91 0.46
C SER A 44 16.47 -0.37 0.60
N VAL A 45 15.49 0.12 1.36
CA VAL A 45 15.35 1.46 1.89
C VAL A 45 16.01 1.48 3.27
N SER A 46 16.89 2.46 3.53
CA SER A 46 17.52 2.59 4.85
C SER A 46 16.42 2.66 5.94
N PRO A 47 16.59 2.02 7.11
CA PRO A 47 15.58 2.04 8.17
C PRO A 47 15.22 3.44 8.68
N GLY A 48 16.09 4.44 8.50
CA GLY A 48 15.79 5.86 8.77
C GLY A 48 14.97 6.56 7.68
N GLU A 49 14.87 5.96 6.50
CA GLU A 49 14.11 6.46 5.34
C GLU A 49 12.75 5.75 5.20
N ALA A 50 12.55 4.60 5.85
CA ALA A 50 11.31 3.83 5.92
C ALA A 50 10.21 4.51 6.76
N THR A 51 9.98 5.79 6.48
CA THR A 51 8.98 6.62 7.15
C THR A 51 7.56 6.18 6.78
N PRO A 52 6.56 6.40 7.65
CA PRO A 52 5.17 6.09 7.32
C PRO A 52 4.68 6.79 6.03
N GLN A 53 5.15 8.01 5.76
CA GLN A 53 4.82 8.74 4.52
C GLN A 53 5.38 8.04 3.27
N LEU A 54 6.59 7.47 3.35
CA LEU A 54 7.15 6.69 2.26
C LEU A 54 6.34 5.41 2.04
N MET A 55 6.02 4.68 3.12
CA MET A 55 5.23 3.45 3.03
C MET A 55 3.86 3.70 2.39
N LEU A 56 3.20 4.80 2.76
CA LEU A 56 1.95 5.20 2.13
C LEU A 56 2.10 5.45 0.62
N ARG A 57 3.14 6.18 0.20
CA ARG A 57 3.41 6.43 -1.23
C ARG A 57 3.68 5.14 -2.00
N MET A 58 4.47 4.24 -1.43
CA MET A 58 4.76 2.94 -2.04
C MET A 58 3.48 2.10 -2.17
N ALA A 59 2.67 2.04 -1.11
CA ALA A 59 1.40 1.32 -1.14
C ALA A 59 0.43 1.87 -2.20
N ILE A 60 0.33 3.20 -2.36
CA ILE A 60 -0.48 3.80 -3.43
C ILE A 60 0.06 3.43 -4.81
N ALA A 61 1.38 3.50 -5.02
CA ALA A 61 1.98 3.11 -6.30
C ALA A 61 1.70 1.64 -6.63
N ASP A 62 1.75 0.76 -5.63
CA ASP A 62 1.39 -0.65 -5.80
C ASP A 62 -0.08 -0.85 -6.12
N ILE A 63 -0.99 -0.09 -5.50
CA ILE A 63 -2.42 -0.10 -5.87
C ILE A 63 -2.60 0.28 -7.34
N GLU A 64 -1.89 1.30 -7.81
CA GLU A 64 -1.97 1.72 -9.22
C GLU A 64 -1.49 0.63 -10.18
N VAL A 65 -0.44 -0.11 -9.83
CA VAL A 65 0.04 -1.27 -10.60
C VAL A 65 -0.95 -2.43 -10.56
N LEU A 66 -1.50 -2.75 -9.38
CA LEU A 66 -2.52 -3.81 -9.23
C LEU A 66 -3.72 -3.53 -10.13
N ILE A 67 -4.18 -2.28 -10.16
CA ILE A 67 -5.31 -1.88 -11.00
C ILE A 67 -4.94 -1.95 -12.49
N GLY A 68 -3.76 -1.46 -12.89
CA GLY A 68 -3.33 -1.51 -14.29
C GLY A 68 -3.09 -2.92 -14.83
N MET A 69 -3.02 -3.94 -13.98
CA MET A 69 -3.01 -5.36 -14.35
C MET A 69 -4.41 -6.00 -14.34
N GLU A 70 -5.38 -5.41 -13.65
CA GLU A 70 -6.78 -5.87 -13.61
C GLU A 70 -7.63 -5.30 -14.76
N GLU A 71 -7.19 -4.20 -15.42
CA GLU A 71 -7.86 -3.55 -16.58
C GLU A 71 -7.42 -4.09 -17.96
#